data_AF-U1LHF4-F1
#
_entry.id   AF-U1LHF4-F1
#
_cell.length_a   1.000
_cell.length_b   1.000
_cell.length_c   1.000
_cell.angle_alpha   90.00
_cell.angle_beta   90.00
_cell.angle_gamma   90.00
#
_symmetry.space_group_name_H-M   'P 1'
#
loop_
_entity.id
_entity.type
_entity.pdbx_description
1 polymer ?
#
loop_
_entity_poly.entity_id
_entity_poly.type
_entity_poly.pdbx_seq_one_letter_code
_entity_poly.pdbx_strand_id
1 'polypeptide(L)'
;MDAQEILEEIEKIHYWDARVLGCDCRYYGDEVLIKIEEEYEPYHHQIEFLGCIKVDICAALNDRVAPVKELTRGQLPYFMHDIAVSSYMLDGTEVFVCNLLFPPASAEIHFTKIRIGKEYH
;
A
#
# COMPACT_ATOMS: atom_id res chain seq x y z
N MET A 1 -5.26 -16.41 6.24
CA MET A 1 -5.70 -15.91 4.93
C MET A 1 -4.71 -16.43 3.93
N ASP A 2 -5.14 -16.93 2.79
CA ASP A 2 -4.24 -17.17 1.67
C ASP A 2 -4.03 -15.89 0.82
N ALA A 3 -3.18 -15.96 -0.19
CA ALA A 3 -2.87 -14.81 -1.05
C ALA A 3 -4.10 -14.28 -1.80
N GLN A 4 -5.03 -15.15 -2.21
CA GLN A 4 -6.24 -14.76 -2.91
C GLN A 4 -7.21 -14.04 -1.96
N GLU A 5 -7.42 -14.57 -0.76
CA GLU A 5 -8.25 -13.93 0.27
C GLU A 5 -7.71 -12.53 0.64
N ILE A 6 -6.39 -12.36 0.67
CA ILE A 6 -5.78 -11.04 0.91
C ILE A 6 -6.10 -10.06 -0.23
N LEU A 7 -5.96 -10.50 -1.48
CA LEU A 7 -6.28 -9.66 -2.63
C LEU A 7 -7.76 -9.26 -2.61
N GLU A 8 -8.67 -10.21 -2.35
CA GLU A 8 -10.11 -9.96 -2.26
C GLU A 8 -10.45 -8.95 -1.15
N GLU A 9 -9.78 -9.00 0.00
CA GLU A 9 -9.98 -8.00 1.06
C GLU A 9 -9.46 -6.61 0.67
N ILE A 10 -8.36 -6.52 -0.08
CA ILE A 10 -7.87 -5.24 -0.61
C ILE A 10 -8.88 -4.69 -1.64
N GLU A 11 -9.40 -5.53 -2.52
CA GLU A 11 -10.38 -5.13 -3.55
C GLU A 11 -11.70 -4.60 -2.97
N LYS A 12 -12.11 -5.05 -1.77
CA LYS A 12 -13.29 -4.52 -1.05
C LYS A 12 -13.15 -3.04 -0.65
N ILE A 13 -11.94 -2.49 -0.70
CA ILE A 13 -11.67 -1.07 -0.44
C ILE A 13 -12.02 -0.21 -1.67
N HIS A 14 -12.39 -0.81 -2.81
CA HIS A 14 -12.68 -0.08 -4.06
C HIS A 14 -11.55 0.89 -4.46
N TYR A 15 -10.30 0.46 -4.23
CA TYR A 15 -9.10 1.28 -4.34
C TYR A 15 -8.86 1.91 -5.73
N TRP A 16 -9.54 1.41 -6.75
CA TRP A 16 -9.45 1.86 -8.14
C TRP A 16 -9.87 3.33 -8.31
N ASP A 17 -10.72 3.84 -7.43
CA ASP A 17 -11.15 5.25 -7.41
C ASP A 17 -10.56 6.03 -6.21
N ALA A 18 -9.62 5.42 -5.48
CA ALA A 18 -9.13 5.95 -4.22
C ALA A 18 -7.70 6.52 -4.32
N ARG A 19 -7.44 7.61 -3.59
CA ARG A 19 -6.12 8.27 -3.60
C ARG A 19 -5.25 7.76 -2.45
N VAL A 20 -4.01 7.40 -2.75
CA VAL A 20 -3.05 7.12 -1.68
C VAL A 20 -2.58 8.43 -1.07
N LEU A 21 -2.87 8.62 0.22
CA LEU A 21 -2.49 9.78 1.01
C LEU A 21 -1.06 9.68 1.55
N GLY A 22 -0.60 8.45 1.78
CA GLY A 22 0.73 8.20 2.33
C GLY A 22 1.10 6.72 2.36
N CYS A 23 2.40 6.48 2.38
CA CYS A 23 3.02 5.17 2.59
C CYS A 23 4.10 5.34 3.66
N ASP A 24 3.80 4.89 4.87
CA ASP A 24 4.63 5.08 6.06
C ASP A 24 5.35 3.77 6.41
N CYS A 25 6.68 3.81 6.35
CA CYS A 25 7.53 2.75 6.84
C CYS A 25 7.77 2.95 8.35
N ARG A 26 7.27 2.03 9.18
CA ARG A 26 7.28 2.12 10.66
C ARG A 26 8.18 1.02 11.25
N TYR A 27 8.65 1.24 12.48
CA TYR A 27 9.43 0.27 13.25
C TYR A 27 10.59 -0.38 12.47
N TYR A 28 11.45 0.44 11.86
CA TYR A 28 12.59 -0.01 11.03
C TYR A 28 12.19 -0.86 9.82
N GLY A 29 10.95 -0.70 9.34
CA GLY A 29 10.42 -1.44 8.21
C GLY A 29 9.80 -2.77 8.58
N ASP A 30 9.58 -3.06 9.87
CA ASP A 30 8.76 -4.20 10.32
C ASP A 30 7.28 -4.00 9.94
N GLU A 31 6.83 -2.76 9.80
CA GLU A 31 5.48 -2.44 9.36
C GLU A 31 5.45 -1.39 8.25
N VAL A 32 4.52 -1.55 7.32
CA VAL A 32 4.21 -0.55 6.29
C VAL A 32 2.73 -0.22 6.37
N LEU A 33 2.40 1.07 6.50
CA LEU A 33 1.03 1.57 6.49
C LEU A 33 0.78 2.34 5.21
N ILE A 34 -0.26 1.96 4.47
CA ILE A 34 -0.79 2.72 3.35
C ILE A 34 -2.12 3.35 3.76
N LYS A 35 -2.21 4.67 3.63
CA LYS A 35 -3.44 5.42 3.87
C LYS A 35 -4.11 5.75 2.55
N ILE A 36 -5.39 5.44 2.45
CA ILE A 36 -6.18 5.60 1.23
C ILE A 36 -7.36 6.52 1.55
N GLU A 37 -7.48 7.61 0.79
CA GLU A 37 -8.58 8.58 0.86
C GLU A 37 -9.86 7.94 0.34
N GLU A 38 -10.94 8.12 1.09
CA GLU A 38 -12.30 7.89 0.61
C GLU A 38 -12.95 9.26 0.43
N GLU A 39 -13.02 9.73 -0.82
CA GLU A 39 -13.61 11.02 -1.14
C GLU A 39 -15.10 10.94 -0.76
N TYR A 40 -15.57 11.84 0.11
CA TYR A 40 -16.95 11.92 0.64
C TYR A 40 -17.28 11.09 1.90
N GLU A 41 -16.35 10.35 2.48
CA GLU A 41 -16.58 9.63 3.74
C GLU A 41 -15.83 10.26 4.94
N PRO A 42 -16.30 10.10 6.19
CA PRO A 42 -15.66 10.65 7.38
C PRO A 42 -14.47 9.77 7.86
N TYR A 43 -13.97 8.88 7.02
CA TYR A 43 -12.88 7.97 7.33
C TYR A 43 -11.93 7.81 6.15
N HIS A 44 -10.76 7.27 6.45
CA HIS A 44 -9.79 6.78 5.47
C HIS A 44 -9.61 5.28 5.64
N HIS A 45 -9.35 4.60 4.53
CA HIS A 45 -8.93 3.22 4.56
C HIS A 45 -7.45 3.12 4.93
N GLN A 46 -7.12 2.07 5.67
CA GLN A 46 -5.75 1.75 6.04
C GLN A 46 -5.44 0.31 5.66
N ILE A 47 -4.30 0.12 4.99
CA ILE A 47 -3.71 -1.19 4.76
C ILE A 47 -2.40 -1.24 5.54
N GLU A 48 -2.35 -2.09 6.55
CA GLU A 48 -1.17 -2.31 7.38
C GLU A 48 -0.55 -3.67 7.04
N PHE A 49 0.64 -3.64 6.47
CA PHE A 49 1.51 -4.81 6.31
C PHE A 49 2.37 -4.96 7.56
N LEU A 50 2.39 -6.14 8.16
CA LEU A 50 3.00 -6.43 9.45
C LEU A 50 4.02 -7.58 9.35
N GLY A 51 5.07 -7.52 10.17
CA GLY A 51 6.17 -8.48 10.11
C GLY A 51 6.82 -8.48 8.72
N CYS A 52 7.08 -7.29 8.21
CA CYS A 52 7.67 -7.06 6.91
C CYS A 52 9.15 -7.43 6.94
N ILE A 53 9.58 -8.27 6.00
CA ILE A 53 10.98 -8.72 5.89
C ILE A 53 11.72 -8.08 4.72
N LYS A 54 10.97 -7.46 3.79
CA LYS A 54 11.49 -6.73 2.65
C LYS A 54 10.47 -5.68 2.22
N VAL A 55 10.95 -4.45 2.00
CA VAL A 55 10.14 -3.32 1.54
C VAL A 55 10.95 -2.58 0.49
N ASP A 56 10.59 -2.73 -0.78
CA ASP A 56 11.18 -1.99 -1.89
C ASP A 56 10.17 -0.94 -2.37
N ILE A 57 10.52 0.35 -2.32
CA ILE A 57 9.72 1.44 -2.86
C ILE A 57 10.50 2.12 -3.98
N CYS A 58 9.95 2.08 -5.19
CA CYS A 58 10.58 2.58 -6.39
C CYS A 58 9.80 3.77 -6.94
N ALA A 59 10.49 4.78 -7.46
CA ALA A 59 9.89 5.88 -8.19
C ALA A 59 10.88 6.37 -9.27
N ALA A 60 10.35 6.87 -10.38
CA ALA A 60 11.22 7.46 -11.40
C ALA A 60 11.84 8.77 -10.89
N LEU A 61 13.08 9.04 -11.28
CA LEU A 61 13.78 10.27 -10.89
C LEU A 61 12.97 11.52 -11.25
N ASN A 62 12.35 11.52 -12.44
CA ASN A 62 11.55 12.63 -12.93
C ASN A 62 10.37 12.97 -12.00
N ASP A 63 9.76 11.95 -11.37
CA ASP A 63 8.64 12.15 -10.45
C ASP A 63 9.09 12.56 -9.03
N ARG A 64 10.40 12.63 -8.80
CA ARG A 64 11.01 13.08 -7.55
C ARG A 64 11.73 14.42 -7.68
N VAL A 65 11.74 15.02 -8.88
CA VAL A 65 12.34 16.34 -9.12
C VAL A 65 11.66 17.41 -8.26
N ALA A 66 10.33 17.33 -8.12
CA ALA A 66 9.58 18.05 -7.11
C ALA A 66 9.21 17.10 -5.96
N PRO A 67 9.38 17.49 -4.69
CA PRO A 67 8.91 16.68 -3.57
C PRO A 67 7.41 16.43 -3.68
N VAL A 68 6.98 15.16 -3.58
CA VAL A 68 5.55 14.80 -3.70
C VAL A 68 4.68 15.52 -2.68
N LYS A 69 5.21 15.81 -1.49
CA LYS A 69 4.53 16.60 -0.44
C LYS A 69 4.17 18.03 -0.85
N GLU A 70 4.80 18.55 -1.91
CA GLU A 70 4.57 19.91 -2.44
C GLU A 70 3.58 19.90 -3.61
N LEU A 71 3.18 18.72 -4.10
CA LEU A 71 2.18 18.59 -5.14
C LEU A 71 0.80 18.94 -4.58
N THR A 72 0.04 19.73 -5.32
CA THR A 72 -1.37 19.96 -5.02
C THR A 72 -2.20 18.70 -5.29
N ARG A 73 -3.39 18.62 -4.70
CA ARG A 73 -4.33 17.50 -4.91
C ARG A 73 -4.62 17.21 -6.40
N GLY A 74 -4.64 18.23 -7.25
CA GLY A 74 -4.84 18.06 -8.70
C GLY A 74 -3.61 17.59 -9.48
N GLN A 75 -2.42 17.66 -8.87
CA GLN A 75 -1.14 17.25 -9.47
C GLN A 75 -0.69 15.85 -9.02
N LEU A 76 -1.29 15.29 -7.96
CA LEU A 76 -1.04 13.91 -7.56
C LEU A 76 -1.62 12.96 -8.62
N PRO A 77 -0.80 12.09 -9.22
CA PRO A 77 -1.28 11.12 -10.19
C PRO A 77 -2.28 10.16 -9.54
N TYR A 78 -3.30 9.82 -10.30
CA TYR A 78 -4.50 9.19 -9.76
C TYR A 78 -4.38 7.67 -9.69
N PHE A 79 -4.90 7.16 -8.57
CA PHE A 79 -5.32 5.80 -8.25
C PHE A 79 -4.24 4.74 -8.03
N MET A 80 -4.41 4.01 -6.92
CA MET A 80 -3.71 2.75 -6.69
C MET A 80 -4.21 1.72 -7.73
N HIS A 81 -3.30 1.00 -8.38
CA HIS A 81 -3.65 -0.01 -9.38
C HIS A 81 -2.59 -1.11 -9.46
N ASP A 82 -2.86 -2.11 -10.31
CA ASP A 82 -2.01 -3.27 -10.56
C ASP A 82 -1.57 -3.99 -9.27
N ILE A 83 -2.51 -4.16 -8.33
CA ILE A 83 -2.25 -4.88 -7.09
C ILE A 83 -2.19 -6.39 -7.38
N ALA A 84 -1.09 -7.02 -7.00
CA ALA A 84 -0.93 -8.45 -7.10
C ALA A 84 -0.41 -9.01 -5.77
N VAL A 85 -1.06 -10.08 -5.29
CA VAL A 85 -0.67 -10.77 -4.07
C VAL A 85 -0.26 -12.20 -4.42
N SER A 86 0.88 -12.64 -3.91
CA SER A 86 1.37 -14.02 -4.01
C SER A 86 1.95 -14.46 -2.67
N SER A 87 2.29 -15.74 -2.52
CA SER A 87 2.99 -16.22 -1.32
C SER A 87 4.07 -17.24 -1.65
N TYR A 88 5.02 -17.40 -0.73
CA TYR A 88 6.06 -18.41 -0.76
C TYR A 88 6.44 -18.85 0.65
N MET A 89 7.03 -20.03 0.79
CA MET A 89 7.54 -20.53 2.08
C MET A 89 8.99 -20.09 2.28
N LEU A 90 9.28 -19.49 3.43
CA LEU A 90 10.62 -19.13 3.90
C LEU A 90 10.83 -19.71 5.30
N ASP A 91 11.80 -20.61 5.46
CA ASP A 91 12.13 -21.23 6.75
C ASP A 91 10.91 -21.79 7.52
N GLY A 92 9.96 -22.39 6.79
CA GLY A 92 8.73 -22.97 7.36
C GLY A 92 7.64 -21.94 7.69
N THR A 93 7.85 -20.66 7.39
CA THR A 93 6.86 -19.58 7.52
C THR A 93 6.34 -19.19 6.15
N GLU A 94 5.03 -19.02 6.02
CA GLU A 94 4.44 -18.44 4.81
C GLU A 94 4.68 -16.92 4.80
N VAL A 95 5.24 -16.43 3.70
CA VAL A 95 5.48 -15.02 3.44
C VAL A 95 4.64 -14.61 2.24
N PHE A 96 3.88 -13.53 2.40
CA PHE A 96 3.10 -12.92 1.33
C PHE A 96 3.92 -11.83 0.66
N VAL A 97 3.70 -11.65 -0.64
CA VAL A 97 4.27 -10.57 -1.44
C VAL A 97 3.13 -9.78 -2.02
N CYS A 98 3.07 -8.49 -1.70
CA CYS A 98 2.16 -7.54 -2.32
C CYS A 98 2.95 -6.60 -3.22
N ASN A 99 2.64 -6.63 -4.51
CA ASN A 99 3.05 -5.64 -5.48
C ASN A 99 1.91 -4.66 -5.67
N LEU A 100 2.21 -3.36 -5.67
CA LEU A 100 1.22 -2.34 -5.94
C LEU A 100 1.85 -1.12 -6.62
N LEU A 101 1.07 -0.48 -7.48
CA LEU A 101 1.40 0.79 -8.11
C LEU A 101 0.54 1.88 -7.47
N PHE A 102 1.19 2.86 -6.86
CA PHE A 102 0.57 4.05 -6.27
C PHE A 102 1.34 5.27 -6.75
N PRO A 103 1.03 5.77 -7.96
CA PRO A 103 1.78 6.83 -8.59
C PRO A 103 2.05 8.01 -7.63
N PRO A 104 3.27 8.57 -7.68
CA PRO A 104 4.33 8.29 -8.63
C PRO A 104 5.30 7.15 -8.23
N ALA A 105 4.88 6.26 -7.33
CA ALA A 105 5.73 5.18 -6.85
C ALA A 105 5.08 3.80 -7.05
N SER A 106 5.89 2.76 -6.99
CA SER A 106 5.45 1.38 -6.79
C SER A 106 6.11 0.82 -5.54
N ALA A 107 5.52 -0.23 -4.99
CA ALA A 107 6.16 -1.01 -3.94
C ALA A 107 6.02 -2.51 -4.14
N GLU A 108 7.04 -3.23 -3.69
CA GLU A 108 7.04 -4.66 -3.43
C GLU A 108 7.26 -4.86 -1.93
N ILE A 109 6.28 -5.44 -1.25
CA ILE A 109 6.28 -5.61 0.21
C ILE A 109 6.16 -7.10 0.51
N HIS A 110 7.12 -7.64 1.26
CA HIS A 110 7.09 -9.01 1.76
C HIS A 110 6.71 -9.00 3.24
N PHE A 111 5.62 -9.65 3.61
CA PHE A 111 5.01 -9.56 4.94
C PHE A 111 4.43 -10.90 5.39
N THR A 112 4.18 -11.03 6.69
CA THR A 112 3.60 -12.25 7.27
C THR A 112 2.14 -12.09 7.65
N LYS A 113 1.69 -10.85 7.90
CA LYS A 113 0.30 -10.53 8.25
C LYS A 113 -0.13 -9.21 7.64
N ILE A 114 -1.41 -9.09 7.34
CA ILE A 114 -2.04 -7.86 6.88
C ILE A 114 -3.21 -7.51 7.79
N ARG A 115 -3.45 -6.22 7.98
CA ARG A 115 -4.67 -5.69 8.60
C ARG A 115 -5.24 -4.61 7.70
N ILE A 116 -6.53 -4.70 7.42
CA ILE A 116 -7.26 -3.70 6.66
C ILE A 116 -8.30 -3.09 7.59
N GLY A 117 -8.37 -1.77 7.62
CA GLY A 117 -9.22 -1.04 8.57
C GLY A 117 -9.69 0.31 8.05
N LYS A 118 -10.47 0.97 8.90
CA LYS A 118 -10.93 2.36 8.71
C LYS A 118 -10.41 3.19 9.87
N GLU A 119 -9.81 4.33 9.56
CA GLU A 119 -9.42 5.37 10.51
C GLU A 119 -10.38 6.55 10.35
N TYR A 120 -11.10 6.90 11.41
CA TYR A 120 -12.04 8.02 11.43
C TYR A 120 -11.32 9.31 11.78
N HIS A 121 -11.76 10.43 11.20
CA HIS A 121 -11.26 11.77 11.48
C HIS A 121 -11.56 12.27 12.89
#